data_AF-A0A392UM81-F1
#
_entry.id   AF-A0A392UM81-F1
#
_cell.length_a   1.000
_cell.length_b   1.000
_cell.length_c   1.000
_cell.angle_alpha   90.00
_cell.angle_beta   90.00
_cell.angle_gamma   90.00
#
_symmetry.space_group_name_H-M   'P 1'
#
loop_
_entity.id
_entity.type
_entity.pdbx_description
1 polymer ?
#
loop_
_entity_poly.entity_id
_entity_poly.type
_entity_poly.pdbx_seq_one_letter_code
_entity_poly.pdbx_strand_id
1 'polypeptide(L)' 'MWSSESHAHVLWCHGRFIRSGEEFYVANVYAPCDPGAKQELWDSLSVRVQALGRSR' A
#
# COMPACT_ATOMS: atom_id res chain seq x y z
N MET A 1 -0.39 8.90 15.76
CA MET A 1 0.66 9.43 14.87
C MET A 1 0.54 8.68 13.55
N TRP A 2 0.53 9.37 12.42
CA TRP A 2 0.48 8.73 11.09
C TRP A 2 1.92 8.50 10.59
N SER A 3 2.12 7.49 9.73
CA SER A 3 3.41 7.20 9.11
C SER A 3 3.26 7.02 7.60
N SER A 4 4.32 7.34 6.87
CA SER A 4 4.37 7.20 5.42
C SER A 4 5.63 6.45 4.97
N GLU A 5 5.50 5.65 3.93
CA GLU A 5 6.61 4.92 3.31
C GLU A 5 6.55 5.05 1.79
N SER A 6 7.68 5.42 1.18
CA SER A 6 7.80 5.52 -0.27
C SER A 6 8.50 4.28 -0.83
N HIS A 7 7.89 3.69 -1.85
CA HIS A 7 8.41 2.58 -2.63
C HIS A 7 8.33 2.96 -4.12
N ALA A 8 8.98 2.19 -4.99
CA ALA A 8 8.88 2.43 -6.43
C ALA A 8 7.41 2.44 -6.86
N HIS A 9 6.96 3.55 -7.45
CA HIS A 9 5.59 3.76 -7.93
C HIS A 9 4.47 3.78 -6.88
N VAL A 10 4.76 3.61 -5.59
CA VAL A 10 3.72 3.56 -4.54
C VAL A 10 4.11 4.35 -3.30
N LEU A 11 3.23 5.25 -2.87
CA LEU A 11 3.30 5.89 -1.56
C LEU A 11 2.27 5.23 -0.63
N TRP A 12 2.76 4.71 0.49
CA TRP A 12 1.93 4.12 1.53
C TRP A 12 1.77 5.11 2.68
N CYS A 13 0.54 5.22 3.17
CA CYS A 13 0.21 5.92 4.40
C CYS A 13 -0.50 4.95 5.33
N HIS A 14 -0.13 4.99 6.61
CA HIS A 14 -0.74 4.20 7.67
C HIS A 14 -1.18 5.13 8.80
N GLY A 15 -2.32 4.82 9.40
CA GLY A 15 -2.81 5.56 10.55
C GLY A 15 -3.93 4.84 11.28
N ARG A 16 -4.45 5.53 12.29
CA ARG A 16 -5.51 5.06 13.16
C ARG A 16 -6.68 6.02 13.12
N PHE A 17 -7.89 5.53 12.94
CA PHE A 17 -9.08 6.36 13.10
C PHE A 17 -9.27 6.75 14.57
N ILE A 18 -9.48 8.05 14.85
CA ILE A 18 -9.58 8.57 16.22
C ILE A 18 -10.75 7.94 16.98
N ARG A 19 -11.90 7.75 16.32
CA ARG A 19 -13.12 7.29 16.97
C ARG A 19 -13.18 5.79 17.20
N SER A 20 -12.80 4.98 16.21
CA SER A 20 -12.87 3.51 16.30
C SER A 20 -11.58 2.87 16.78
N GLY A 21 -10.45 3.59 16.71
CA GLY A 21 -9.14 3.01 16.97
C GLY A 21 -8.68 2.01 15.91
N GLU A 22 -9.43 1.85 14.82
CA GLU A 22 -9.11 0.91 13.74
C GLU A 22 -7.93 1.44 12.91
N GLU A 23 -6.97 0.55 12.63
CA GLU A 23 -5.85 0.84 11.75
C GLU A 23 -6.29 0.80 10.29
N PHE A 24 -5.81 1.76 9.50
CA PHE A 24 -6.05 1.82 8.07
C PHE A 24 -4.76 2.04 7.30
N TYR A 25 -4.78 1.60 6.05
CA TYR A 25 -3.68 1.77 5.10
C TYR A 25 -4.24 2.38 3.81
N VAL A 26 -3.52 3.36 3.26
CA VAL A 26 -3.82 3.97 1.96
C VAL A 26 -2.59 3.82 1.08
N ALA A 27 -2.77 3.37 -0.16
CA ALA A 27 -1.72 3.31 -1.17
C ALA A 27 -2.10 4.24 -2.32
N ASN A 28 -1.22 5.20 -2.64
CA ASN A 28 -1.30 5.97 -3.88
C ASN A 28 -0.36 5.33 -4.90
N VAL A 29 -0.91 4.84 -6.02
CA VAL A 29 -0.19 4.01 -7.01
C VAL A 29 -0.06 4.77 -8.33
N TYR A 30 1.18 4.94 -8.79
CA TYR A 30 1.52 5.57 -10.07
C TYR A 30 1.90 4.48 -11.09
N ALA A 31 0.88 3.92 -11.73
CA ALA A 31 1.06 2.80 -12.64
C ALA A 31 1.90 3.19 -13.89
N PRO A 32 2.92 2.41 -14.26
CA PRO A 32 3.67 2.63 -15.49
C PRO A 32 2.79 2.43 -16.73
N CYS A 33 3.19 3.00 -17.87
CA CYS A 33 2.45 2.79 -19.13
C CYS A 33 2.73 1.40 -19.73
N ASP A 34 3.93 0.86 -19.52
CA ASP A 34 4.35 -0.45 -20.00
C ASP A 34 3.54 -1.59 -19.33
N PRO A 35 2.96 -2.52 -20.12
CA PRO A 35 2.18 -3.64 -19.58
C PRO A 35 2.98 -4.59 -18.67
N GLY A 36 4.25 -4.87 -19.00
CA GLY A 36 5.12 -5.74 -18.20
C GLY A 36 5.41 -5.13 -16.83
N ALA A 37 5.83 -3.86 -16.81
CA ALA A 37 6.05 -3.11 -15.58
C ALA A 37 4.77 -2.95 -14.74
N LYS A 38 3.59 -2.89 -15.36
CA LYS A 38 2.31 -2.90 -14.64
C LYS A 38 2.06 -4.22 -13.94
N GLN A 39 2.35 -5.35 -14.59
CA GLN A 39 2.21 -6.67 -13.99
C GLN A 39 3.17 -6.83 -12.81
N GLU A 40 4.44 -6.48 -12.99
CA GLU A 40 5.46 -6.54 -11.92
C GLU A 40 5.07 -5.68 -10.71
N LEU A 41 4.58 -4.46 -10.95
CA LEU A 41 4.06 -3.59 -9.91
C LEU A 41 2.88 -4.25 -9.17
N TRP A 42 1.94 -4.83 -9.92
CA TRP A 42 0.77 -5.49 -9.34
C TRP A 42 1.14 -6.71 -8.50
N ASP A 43 2.09 -7.52 -8.95
CA ASP A 43 2.57 -8.70 -8.23
C ASP A 43 3.24 -8.28 -6.91
N SER A 44 4.11 -7.28 -6.94
CA SER A 44 4.75 -6.70 -5.75
C SER A 44 3.72 -6.12 -4.76
N LEU A 45 2.77 -5.34 -5.27
CA LEU A 45 1.70 -4.73 -4.49
C LEU A 45 0.82 -5.79 -3.81
N SER A 46 0.47 -6.85 -4.54
CA SER A 46 -0.39 -7.93 -4.05
C SER A 46 0.24 -8.67 -2.87
N VAL A 47 1.55 -8.97 -2.94
CA VAL A 47 2.29 -9.60 -1.83
C VAL A 47 2.22 -8.74 -0.57
N ARG A 48 2.40 -7.42 -0.72
CA ARG A 48 2.36 -6.50 0.42
C ARG A 48 0.97 -6.38 1.04
N VAL A 49 -0.07 -6.27 0.21
CA VAL A 49 -1.47 -6.24 0.69
C VAL A 49 -1.81 -7.51 1.45
N GLN A 50 -1.40 -8.68 0.95
CA GLN A 50 -1.60 -9.95 1.65
C GLN A 50 -0.86 -9.99 2.99
N ALA A 51 0.36 -9.46 3.07
CA ALA A 51 1.11 -9.37 4.32
C ALA A 51 0.40 -8.47 5.35
N LEU A 52 -0.17 -7.34 4.92
CA LEU A 52 -0.95 -6.44 5.78
C LEU A 52 -2.24 -7.11 6.30
N GLY A 53 -2.92 -7.89 5.46
CA GLY A 53 -4.12 -8.64 5.84
C GLY A 53 -3.87 -9.74 6.89
N ARG A 54 -2.65 -10.30 6.95
CA ARG A 54 -2.26 -11.31 7.94
C ARG A 54 -1.85 -10.74 9.30
N SER A 55 -1.58 -9.44 9.36
CA SER A 55 -1.17 -8.75 10.59
C SER A 55 -2.36 -8.23 11.42
N ARG A 56 -3.60 -8.57 11.05
CA ARG A 56 -4.84 -8.19 11.74
C ARG A 56 -5.28 -9.26 12.73
#